data_AF-A0A1H6AL63-F1
#
_entry.id   AF-A0A1H6AL63-F1
#
_cell.length_a   1.000
_cell.length_b   1.000
_cell.length_c   1.000
_cell.angle_alpha   90.00
_cell.angle_beta   90.00
_cell.angle_gamma   90.00
#
_symmetry.space_group_name_H-M   'P 1'
#
loop_
_entity.id
_entity.type
_entity.pdbx_description
1 polymer ?
#
loop_
_entity_poly.entity_id
_entity_poly.type
_entity_poly.pdbx_seq_one_letter_code
_entity_poly.pdbx_strand_id
1 'polypeptide(L)'
;MQLLVITILLSVLGLLSSFVLVGIFPSIIALCLSIYCYLQKKSINIVRALCMSVVGVLVPIIMYLNCYGISLPFDKGMGMPFWKQIIYENYSNMGFDMSFLKGKKNLDLNVESIDTAQTENEDTEKESEDLYYVSDGVVQDKPGYVSGTAASSTGTSEEKEESLDYRDYPQNIFEKFEDIEKDYDTKPVSGFVGASDDDMPSYGGLPLGTIIVAQYFREDDHNCNPVIVLQNKTGETFRYECMFTARDSEGNELAVSERTSEVVPDEAKFVIEGRFDKSDLNGMIPSMYEFTITKRTPYEKDMTDQVLVYTKVDGNSVILAADNTSDIKVKVDAYILFFDGDELVDCIWLIPHNIDEVCINPGSLATIKGDAYYKFDRIETYYTAYEAIEAD
;
A
#
# COMPACT_ATOMS: atom_id res chain seq x y z
N MET A 1 20.32 29.73 12.31
CA MET A 1 19.49 29.09 13.35
C MET A 1 18.24 29.94 13.68
N GLN A 2 18.37 31.24 13.96
CA GLN A 2 17.23 32.14 14.21
C GLN A 2 16.20 32.19 13.07
N LEU A 3 16.64 32.25 11.81
CA LEU A 3 15.76 32.27 10.63
C LEU A 3 14.88 31.00 10.51
N LEU A 4 15.44 29.84 10.87
CA LEU A 4 14.73 28.55 10.82
C LEU A 4 13.63 28.47 11.89
N VAL A 5 13.92 28.96 13.09
CA VAL A 5 12.93 29.04 14.19
C VAL A 5 11.77 29.96 13.80
N ILE A 6 12.06 31.13 13.23
CA ILE A 6 11.03 32.06 12.74
C ILE A 6 10.18 31.41 11.64
N THR A 7 10.82 30.68 10.72
CA THR A 7 10.13 30.00 9.61
C THR A 7 9.17 28.92 10.12
N ILE A 8 9.59 28.12 11.11
CA ILE A 8 8.73 27.10 11.73
C ILE A 8 7.56 27.75 12.47
N LEU A 9 7.81 28.79 13.27
CA LEU A 9 6.76 29.51 14.00
C LEU A 9 5.73 30.12 13.05
N LEU A 10 6.17 30.75 11.95
CA LEU A 10 5.29 31.31 10.94
C LEU A 10 4.51 30.22 10.18
N SER A 11 5.11 29.05 9.94
CA SER A 11 4.42 27.92 9.28
C SER A 11 3.28 27.39 10.14
N VAL A 12 3.52 27.22 11.45
CA VAL A 12 2.50 26.77 12.41
C VAL A 12 1.41 27.82 12.61
N LEU A 13 1.79 29.09 12.80
CA LEU A 13 0.83 30.20 12.93
C LEU A 13 -0.01 30.36 11.66
N GLY A 14 0.62 30.25 10.49
CA GLY A 14 -0.06 30.27 9.19
C GLY A 14 -1.10 29.17 9.10
N LEU A 15 -0.69 27.91 9.29
CA LEU A 15 -1.60 26.77 9.27
C LEU A 15 -2.79 26.91 10.24
N LEU A 16 -2.54 27.31 11.49
CA LEU A 16 -3.61 27.49 12.47
C LEU A 16 -4.58 28.61 12.09
N SER A 17 -4.08 29.71 11.52
CA SER A 17 -4.92 30.83 11.09
C SER A 17 -5.59 30.59 9.73
N SER A 18 -5.13 29.61 8.95
CA SER A 18 -5.73 29.23 7.67
C SER A 18 -7.13 28.64 7.80
N PHE A 19 -7.43 28.02 8.95
CA PHE A 19 -8.78 27.59 9.32
C PHE A 19 -9.79 28.74 9.46
N VAL A 20 -9.30 29.98 9.57
CA VAL A 20 -10.12 31.20 9.70
C VAL A 20 -9.88 32.15 8.51
N LEU A 21 -9.33 31.67 7.39
CA LEU A 21 -8.96 32.43 6.17
C LEU A 21 -7.88 33.52 6.34
N VAL A 22 -7.54 33.93 7.56
CA VAL A 22 -6.51 34.94 7.83
C VAL A 22 -5.09 34.40 7.61
N GLY A 23 -4.93 33.08 7.61
CA GLY A 23 -3.61 32.44 7.55
C GLY A 23 -2.91 32.40 6.20
N ILE A 24 -3.57 32.79 5.11
CA ILE A 24 -2.95 32.72 3.79
C ILE A 24 -1.68 33.59 3.68
N PHE A 25 -1.70 34.80 4.25
CA PHE A 25 -0.55 35.71 4.23
C PHE A 25 0.64 35.19 5.04
N PRO A 26 0.50 34.80 6.32
CA PRO A 26 1.60 34.21 7.07
C PRO A 26 2.09 32.89 6.46
N SER A 27 1.20 32.08 5.86
CA SER A 27 1.59 30.84 5.16
C SER A 27 2.40 31.10 3.89
N ILE A 28 2.07 32.11 3.09
CA ILE A 28 2.86 32.50 1.91
C ILE A 28 4.25 33.00 2.35
N ILE A 29 4.32 33.84 3.39
CA ILE A 29 5.60 34.33 3.92
C ILE A 29 6.45 33.15 4.43
N ALA A 30 5.84 32.22 5.17
CA ALA A 30 6.48 31.02 5.65
C ALA A 30 6.96 30.11 4.51
N LEU A 31 6.20 30.00 3.43
CA LEU A 31 6.55 29.23 2.24
C LEU A 31 7.78 29.81 1.55
N CYS A 32 7.80 31.12 1.30
CA CYS A 32 8.96 31.80 0.70
C CYS A 32 10.22 31.62 1.57
N LEU A 33 10.10 31.76 2.88
CA LEU A 33 11.20 31.55 3.83
C LEU A 33 11.65 30.08 3.87
N SER A 34 10.73 29.13 3.78
CA SER A 34 11.03 27.70 3.75
C SER A 34 11.77 27.31 2.47
N ILE A 35 11.36 27.82 1.31
CA ILE A 35 12.06 27.63 0.03
C ILE A 35 13.48 28.21 0.12
N TYR A 36 13.61 29.44 0.63
CA TYR A 36 14.91 30.08 0.81
C TYR A 36 15.83 29.26 1.74
N CYS A 37 15.31 28.77 2.87
CA CYS A 37 16.05 27.92 3.79
C CYS A 37 16.44 26.58 3.12
N TYR A 38 15.56 26.01 2.31
CA TYR A 38 15.78 24.72 1.64
C TYR A 38 16.91 24.81 0.61
N LEU A 39 16.97 25.91 -0.13
CA LEU A 39 18.05 26.19 -1.09
C LEU A 39 19.41 26.36 -0.40
N GLN A 40 19.44 26.87 0.84
CA GLN A 40 20.69 27.02 1.60
C GLN A 40 21.14 25.74 2.30
N LYS A 41 20.20 24.97 2.85
CA LYS A 41 20.50 23.76 3.62
C LYS A 41 19.37 22.75 3.48
N LYS A 42 19.67 21.57 2.96
CA LYS A 42 18.73 20.44 2.94
C LYS A 42 18.65 19.85 4.34
N SER A 43 17.51 20.03 5.01
CA SER A 43 17.25 19.50 6.35
C SER A 43 15.78 19.10 6.48
N ILE A 44 15.53 18.00 7.20
CA ILE A 44 14.18 17.49 7.47
C ILE A 44 13.27 18.53 8.15
N ASN A 45 13.82 19.38 9.02
CA ASN A 45 13.05 20.43 9.68
C ASN A 45 12.57 21.51 8.71
N ILE A 46 13.34 21.77 7.64
CA ILE A 46 12.97 22.72 6.61
C ILE A 46 11.89 22.12 5.70
N VAL A 47 12.01 20.84 5.35
CA VAL A 47 10.99 20.12 4.57
C VAL A 47 9.65 20.10 5.33
N ARG A 48 9.67 19.87 6.64
CA ARG A 48 8.45 19.93 7.47
C ARG A 48 7.81 21.33 7.48
N ALA A 49 8.61 22.39 7.61
CA ALA A 49 8.11 23.77 7.52
C ALA A 49 7.55 24.10 6.13
N LEU A 50 8.19 23.59 5.07
CA LEU A 50 7.73 23.72 3.70
C LEU A 50 6.35 23.04 3.52
N CYS A 51 6.19 21.78 3.95
CA CYS A 51 4.91 21.09 3.85
C CYS A 51 3.81 21.79 4.65
N MET A 52 4.09 22.23 5.89
CA MET A 52 3.13 22.98 6.71
C MET A 52 2.69 24.30 6.06
N SER A 53 3.62 25.03 5.46
CA SER A 53 3.31 26.28 4.77
C SER A 53 2.52 26.05 3.47
N VAL A 54 2.82 25.00 2.70
CA VAL A 54 2.01 24.59 1.53
C VAL A 54 0.58 24.28 1.93
N VAL A 55 0.37 23.44 2.95
CA VAL A 55 -0.97 23.11 3.45
C VAL A 55 -1.68 24.36 3.95
N GLY A 56 -0.96 25.24 4.66
CA GLY A 56 -1.51 26.51 5.11
C GLY A 56 -1.96 27.45 3.97
N VAL A 57 -1.36 27.36 2.77
CA VAL A 57 -1.82 28.09 1.59
C VAL A 57 -2.99 27.39 0.90
N LEU A 58 -2.96 26.04 0.81
CA LEU A 58 -4.00 25.28 0.11
C LEU A 58 -5.35 25.28 0.85
N VAL A 59 -5.35 25.18 2.18
CA VAL A 59 -6.59 25.11 2.98
C VAL A 59 -7.53 26.30 2.70
N PRO A 60 -7.10 27.58 2.78
CA PRO A 60 -7.96 28.72 2.45
C PRO A 60 -8.48 28.71 1.01
N ILE A 61 -7.67 28.23 0.06
CA ILE A 61 -8.06 28.12 -1.36
C ILE A 61 -9.16 27.06 -1.53
N ILE A 62 -8.97 25.88 -0.93
CA ILE A 62 -9.98 24.81 -0.94
C ILE A 62 -11.27 25.29 -0.28
N MET A 63 -11.19 25.96 0.88
CA MET A 63 -12.35 26.52 1.55
C MET A 63 -13.09 27.55 0.68
N TYR A 64 -12.35 28.40 -0.06
CA TYR A 64 -12.93 29.34 -1.02
C TYR A 64 -13.64 28.61 -2.17
N LEU A 65 -12.97 27.62 -2.79
CA LEU A 65 -13.51 26.84 -3.91
C LEU A 65 -14.75 26.03 -3.50
N ASN A 66 -14.79 25.48 -2.29
CA ASN A 66 -15.96 24.78 -1.78
C ASN A 66 -17.16 25.71 -1.57
N CYS A 67 -16.92 26.99 -1.29
CA CYS A 67 -17.97 27.98 -1.04
C CYS A 67 -18.45 28.66 -2.33
N TYR A 68 -17.53 29.10 -3.19
CA TYR A 68 -17.85 29.92 -4.38
C TYR A 68 -17.45 29.26 -5.70
N GLY A 69 -16.80 28.10 -5.69
CA GLY A 69 -16.18 27.54 -6.90
C GLY A 69 -15.20 28.53 -7.52
N ILE A 70 -15.29 28.68 -8.85
CA ILE A 70 -14.47 29.63 -9.61
C ILE A 70 -15.13 31.04 -9.66
N SER A 71 -16.31 31.20 -9.06
CA SER A 71 -17.01 32.49 -9.06
C SER A 71 -16.41 33.48 -8.06
N LEU A 72 -16.60 34.78 -8.31
CA LEU A 72 -16.25 35.84 -7.36
C LEU A 72 -17.17 35.78 -6.14
N PRO A 73 -16.72 36.19 -4.94
CA PRO A 73 -17.54 36.11 -3.74
C PRO A 73 -18.78 37.00 -3.89
N PHE A 74 -19.96 36.39 -3.75
CA PHE A 74 -21.26 37.07 -3.79
C PHE A 74 -22.06 36.74 -2.54
N ASP A 75 -22.89 37.69 -2.08
CA ASP A 75 -23.76 37.45 -0.93
C ASP A 75 -24.85 36.44 -1.32
N LYS A 76 -24.91 35.30 -0.62
CA LYS A 76 -25.96 34.28 -0.80
C LYS A 76 -27.23 34.59 0.00
N GLY A 77 -27.42 35.84 0.44
CA GLY A 77 -28.61 36.30 1.17
C GLY A 77 -28.60 35.97 2.66
N MET A 78 -27.43 35.64 3.22
CA MET A 78 -27.30 35.30 4.64
C MET A 78 -26.95 36.52 5.53
N GLY A 79 -26.68 37.69 4.94
CA GLY A 79 -26.34 38.90 5.69
C GLY A 79 -25.04 38.81 6.48
N MET A 80 -24.13 37.91 6.06
CA MET A 80 -22.84 37.68 6.69
C MET A 80 -21.71 38.23 5.79
N PRO A 81 -20.62 38.77 6.37
CA PRO A 81 -19.41 39.06 5.61
C PRO A 81 -18.89 37.80 4.90
N PHE A 82 -18.34 37.95 3.69
CA PHE A 82 -17.94 36.82 2.84
C PHE A 82 -17.04 35.79 3.54
N TRP A 83 -16.13 36.22 4.42
CA TRP A 83 -15.23 35.33 5.16
C TRP A 83 -15.97 34.49 6.21
N LYS A 84 -16.97 35.06 6.90
CA LYS A 84 -17.84 34.30 7.82
C LYS A 84 -18.68 33.30 7.07
N GLN A 85 -19.11 33.64 5.85
CA GLN A 85 -19.87 32.74 5.00
C GLN A 85 -19.04 31.53 4.57
N ILE A 86 -17.78 31.73 4.17
CA ILE A 86 -16.87 30.63 3.84
C ILE A 86 -16.67 29.69 5.04
N ILE A 87 -16.47 30.24 6.25
CA ILE A 87 -16.34 29.43 7.48
C ILE A 87 -17.65 28.69 7.74
N TYR A 88 -18.78 29.40 7.76
CA TYR A 88 -20.09 28.81 8.03
C TYR A 88 -20.36 27.62 7.11
N GLU A 89 -20.22 27.78 5.79
CA GLU A 89 -20.54 26.74 4.81
C GLU A 89 -19.57 25.54 4.88
N ASN A 90 -18.26 25.78 4.98
CA ASN A 90 -17.30 24.66 5.04
C ASN A 90 -17.49 23.82 6.29
N TYR A 91 -17.63 24.46 7.46
CA TYR A 91 -17.77 23.71 8.70
C TYR A 91 -19.18 23.14 8.88
N SER A 92 -20.24 23.80 8.38
CA SER A 92 -21.58 23.21 8.37
C SER A 92 -21.66 21.98 7.47
N ASN A 93 -20.98 21.99 6.32
CA ASN A 93 -20.92 20.83 5.41
C ASN A 93 -20.13 19.66 6.02
N MET A 94 -19.22 19.92 6.97
CA MET A 94 -18.53 18.91 7.77
C MET A 94 -19.36 18.43 8.99
N GLY A 95 -20.60 18.88 9.13
CA GLY A 95 -21.49 18.48 10.22
C GLY A 95 -21.33 19.26 11.53
N PHE A 96 -20.55 20.35 11.55
CA PHE A 96 -20.43 21.20 12.74
C PHE A 96 -21.59 22.21 12.81
N ASP A 97 -22.19 22.36 13.99
CA ASP A 97 -23.20 23.38 14.22
C ASP A 97 -22.54 24.78 14.31
N MET A 98 -22.64 25.51 13.20
CA MET A 98 -22.15 26.88 13.05
C MET A 98 -23.25 27.93 13.21
N SER A 99 -24.41 27.57 13.81
CA SER A 99 -25.53 28.48 14.01
C SER A 99 -25.17 29.75 14.79
N PHE A 100 -24.16 29.71 15.65
CA PHE A 100 -23.65 30.89 16.37
C PHE A 100 -23.06 31.98 15.46
N LEU A 101 -22.64 31.65 14.23
CA LEU A 101 -22.12 32.61 13.25
C LEU A 101 -23.24 33.37 12.53
N LYS A 102 -24.45 32.82 12.47
CA LYS A 102 -25.66 33.53 12.01
C LYS A 102 -26.02 34.56 13.07
N GLY A 103 -25.44 35.75 12.97
CA GLY A 103 -25.72 36.86 13.88
C GLY A 103 -27.24 37.09 14.01
N LYS A 104 -27.69 37.47 15.22
CA LYS A 104 -29.08 37.92 15.43
C LYS A 104 -29.38 39.03 14.42
N LYS A 105 -30.31 38.78 13.50
CA LYS A 105 -30.85 39.82 12.62
C LYS A 105 -31.39 40.94 13.51
N ASN A 106 -30.75 42.11 13.48
CA ASN A 106 -31.48 43.34 13.79
C ASN A 106 -32.53 43.47 12.68
N LEU A 107 -33.78 43.17 13.05
CA LEU A 107 -34.94 43.61 12.28
C LEU A 107 -34.91 45.13 12.31
N ASP A 108 -34.53 45.74 11.20
CA ASP A 108 -35.07 47.05 10.83
C ASP A 108 -35.06 47.19 9.30
N LEU A 109 -36.20 47.70 8.82
CA LEU A 109 -36.49 48.30 7.52
C LEU A 109 -36.92 47.40 6.34
N ASN A 110 -38.25 47.35 6.20
CA ASN A 110 -39.04 47.80 5.05
C ASN A 110 -38.64 47.31 3.66
N VAL A 111 -39.44 46.39 3.12
CA VAL A 111 -39.88 46.45 1.73
C VAL A 111 -41.36 46.07 1.66
N GLU A 112 -42.22 47.08 1.55
CA GLU A 112 -43.48 47.00 0.80
C GLU A 112 -43.14 46.73 -0.67
N SER A 113 -43.69 45.67 -1.26
CA SER A 113 -44.45 45.78 -2.52
C SER A 113 -45.04 44.44 -2.99
N ILE A 114 -46.38 44.41 -2.94
CA ILE A 114 -47.30 44.02 -4.01
C ILE A 114 -47.42 42.53 -4.38
N ASP A 115 -48.49 41.94 -3.82
CA ASP A 115 -49.53 41.09 -4.45
C ASP A 115 -49.25 40.44 -5.82
N THR A 116 -49.41 39.11 -5.86
CA THR A 116 -50.53 38.52 -6.63
C THR A 116 -50.98 37.20 -5.99
N ALA A 117 -52.27 37.13 -5.69
CA ALA A 117 -52.99 36.03 -5.08
C ALA A 117 -53.42 34.95 -6.09
N GLN A 118 -53.95 33.84 -5.54
CA GLN A 118 -54.79 32.75 -6.10
C GLN A 118 -54.08 31.38 -6.20
N THR A 119 -54.55 30.26 -5.65
CA THR A 119 -55.72 29.89 -4.82
C THR A 119 -55.45 28.52 -4.18
N GLU A 120 -56.07 28.28 -3.02
CA GLU A 120 -56.15 27.04 -2.23
C GLU A 120 -56.67 25.81 -3.00
N ASN A 121 -56.21 24.59 -2.64
CA ASN A 121 -57.02 23.61 -1.89
C ASN A 121 -56.33 22.25 -1.66
N GLU A 122 -56.85 21.59 -0.63
CA GLU A 122 -56.36 20.50 0.23
C GLU A 122 -56.25 19.09 -0.39
N ASP A 123 -55.38 18.30 0.27
CA ASP A 123 -55.41 16.86 0.59
C ASP A 123 -56.30 15.90 -0.23
N THR A 124 -55.69 14.82 -0.75
CA THR A 124 -56.24 13.45 -0.61
C THR A 124 -55.14 12.38 -0.73
N GLU A 125 -55.13 11.47 0.24
CA GLU A 125 -54.37 10.21 0.28
C GLU A 125 -54.92 9.13 -0.69
N LYS A 126 -54.00 8.22 -1.08
CA LYS A 126 -54.15 6.78 -1.43
C LYS A 126 -54.23 6.28 -2.89
N GLU A 127 -53.38 5.25 -3.06
CA GLU A 127 -53.46 4.01 -3.87
C GLU A 127 -53.16 4.02 -5.38
N SER A 128 -52.13 3.27 -5.77
CA SER A 128 -52.15 2.04 -6.62
C SER A 128 -50.77 1.82 -7.27
N GLU A 129 -50.15 0.64 -7.09
CA GLU A 129 -49.93 -0.43 -8.12
C GLU A 129 -48.89 0.00 -9.19
N ASP A 130 -47.94 -0.77 -9.71
CA ASP A 130 -47.52 -2.17 -9.70
C ASP A 130 -46.13 -2.18 -10.39
N LEU A 131 -45.25 -3.13 -10.08
CA LEU A 131 -44.60 -3.98 -11.11
C LEU A 131 -43.54 -4.93 -10.51
N TYR A 132 -43.93 -6.19 -10.56
CA TYR A 132 -43.18 -7.43 -10.36
C TYR A 132 -42.34 -7.77 -11.61
N TYR A 133 -41.21 -8.46 -11.43
CA TYR A 133 -40.87 -9.64 -12.24
C TYR A 133 -40.08 -10.65 -11.38
N VAL A 134 -40.62 -11.87 -11.34
CA VAL A 134 -40.03 -13.11 -10.81
C VAL A 134 -39.82 -14.05 -11.99
N SER A 135 -38.72 -14.81 -11.99
CA SER A 135 -38.61 -16.18 -12.54
C SER A 135 -37.21 -16.67 -12.18
N ASP A 136 -36.98 -17.34 -11.06
CA ASP A 136 -37.37 -18.72 -10.72
C ASP A 136 -36.62 -19.79 -11.52
N GLY A 137 -36.02 -20.74 -10.80
CA GLY A 137 -35.16 -21.78 -11.35
C GLY A 137 -34.33 -22.53 -10.30
N VAL A 138 -35.00 -23.17 -9.34
CA VAL A 138 -34.41 -24.17 -8.43
C VAL A 138 -34.13 -25.47 -9.18
N VAL A 139 -32.93 -26.04 -9.02
CA VAL A 139 -32.72 -27.50 -9.06
C VAL A 139 -31.69 -27.89 -8.00
N GLN A 140 -32.15 -28.59 -6.96
CA GLN A 140 -31.34 -29.52 -6.17
C GLN A 140 -31.37 -30.89 -6.85
N ASP A 141 -30.24 -31.58 -6.93
CA ASP A 141 -30.18 -32.98 -6.51
C ASP A 141 -28.74 -33.48 -6.26
N LYS A 142 -28.69 -34.61 -5.54
CA LYS A 142 -27.64 -35.14 -4.64
C LYS A 142 -26.55 -36.00 -5.34
N PRO A 143 -25.59 -36.61 -4.60
CA PRO A 143 -24.18 -36.79 -5.00
C PRO A 143 -23.87 -38.11 -5.72
N GLY A 144 -22.72 -38.16 -6.41
CA GLY A 144 -22.19 -39.37 -7.03
C GLY A 144 -20.66 -39.48 -6.85
N TYR A 145 -20.26 -40.47 -6.08
CA TYR A 145 -18.89 -40.98 -5.94
C TYR A 145 -18.56 -41.88 -7.14
N VAL A 146 -17.49 -41.63 -7.91
CA VAL A 146 -16.85 -42.67 -8.75
C VAL A 146 -15.34 -42.45 -8.84
N SER A 147 -14.62 -43.50 -8.47
CA SER A 147 -13.19 -43.77 -8.59
C SER A 147 -12.79 -44.16 -10.03
N GLY A 148 -11.56 -43.86 -10.46
CA GLY A 148 -10.94 -44.42 -11.67
C GLY A 148 -9.81 -43.56 -12.24
N THR A 149 -8.54 -43.76 -11.85
CA THR A 149 -7.49 -44.57 -12.52
C THR A 149 -6.93 -44.02 -13.84
N ALA A 150 -5.60 -44.08 -13.93
CA ALA A 150 -4.67 -43.52 -14.91
C ALA A 150 -4.83 -43.91 -16.39
N ALA A 151 -4.36 -43.02 -17.27
CA ALA A 151 -3.69 -43.32 -18.55
C ALA A 151 -2.88 -42.06 -18.96
N SER A 152 -1.57 -42.01 -18.76
CA SER A 152 -0.55 -42.35 -19.77
C SER A 152 -0.98 -42.05 -21.21
N SER A 153 -0.50 -40.93 -21.75
CA SER A 153 -0.27 -40.82 -23.19
C SER A 153 1.03 -40.06 -23.42
N THR A 154 2.00 -40.82 -23.89
CA THR A 154 3.30 -40.41 -24.39
C THR A 154 3.07 -39.65 -25.70
N GLY A 155 3.45 -38.37 -25.72
CA GLY A 155 3.40 -37.53 -26.92
C GLY A 155 4.70 -36.76 -27.01
N THR A 156 5.63 -37.29 -27.80
CA THR A 156 6.91 -36.68 -28.15
C THR A 156 6.66 -35.52 -29.10
N SER A 157 7.02 -34.30 -28.70
CA SER A 157 7.18 -33.18 -29.63
C SER A 157 8.42 -32.40 -29.23
N GLU A 158 9.45 -32.52 -30.06
CA GLU A 158 10.63 -31.67 -30.08
C GLU A 158 10.20 -30.21 -30.29
N GLU A 159 10.39 -29.35 -29.29
CA GLU A 159 10.30 -27.90 -29.47
C GLU A 159 11.66 -27.27 -29.22
N LYS A 160 12.08 -26.49 -30.22
CA LYS A 160 13.36 -25.82 -30.35
C LYS A 160 13.61 -24.86 -29.19
N GLU A 161 14.82 -24.92 -28.62
CA GLU A 161 15.39 -23.84 -27.82
C GLU A 161 15.37 -22.52 -28.62
N GLU A 162 14.43 -21.63 -28.30
CA GLU A 162 14.61 -20.21 -28.57
C GLU A 162 15.56 -19.66 -27.50
N SER A 163 16.84 -19.59 -27.83
CA SER A 163 17.82 -18.85 -27.03
C SER A 163 17.41 -17.37 -26.99
N LEU A 164 17.00 -16.89 -25.82
CA LEU A 164 16.68 -15.47 -25.59
C LEU A 164 17.94 -14.61 -25.82
N ASP A 165 17.83 -13.62 -26.73
CA ASP A 165 18.91 -12.68 -27.05
C ASP A 165 19.04 -11.64 -25.92
N TYR A 166 20.19 -11.67 -25.23
CA TYR A 166 20.54 -10.87 -24.07
C TYR A 166 20.72 -9.37 -24.36
N ARG A 167 20.60 -8.95 -25.62
CA ARG A 167 20.84 -7.56 -26.07
C ARG A 167 19.66 -6.61 -25.89
N ASP A 168 18.48 -7.14 -25.56
CA ASP A 168 17.25 -6.35 -25.42
C ASP A 168 16.98 -5.85 -23.98
N TYR A 169 17.86 -6.16 -23.02
CA TYR A 169 17.66 -5.79 -21.61
C TYR A 169 18.42 -4.50 -21.23
N PRO A 170 17.72 -3.42 -20.84
CA PRO A 170 18.37 -2.19 -20.40
C PRO A 170 19.11 -2.38 -19.06
N GLN A 171 20.33 -1.85 -18.99
CA GLN A 171 21.26 -2.02 -17.85
C GLN A 171 20.93 -1.19 -16.59
N ASN A 172 19.77 -0.52 -16.53
CA ASN A 172 19.41 0.34 -15.41
C ASN A 172 18.20 -0.23 -14.66
N ILE A 173 18.48 -0.74 -13.46
CA ILE A 173 17.52 -1.21 -12.45
C ILE A 173 16.96 0.02 -11.72
N PHE A 174 15.65 0.00 -11.42
CA PHE A 174 14.79 1.08 -10.90
C PHE A 174 14.29 2.11 -11.92
N GLU A 175 13.50 1.66 -12.90
CA GLU A 175 12.47 2.54 -13.47
C GLU A 175 11.10 1.85 -13.39
N LYS A 176 10.12 2.63 -12.89
CA LYS A 176 8.69 2.34 -13.05
C LYS A 176 8.45 1.97 -14.51
N PHE A 177 7.93 0.78 -14.76
CA PHE A 177 7.44 0.45 -16.09
C PHE A 177 6.02 1.00 -16.22
N GLU A 178 5.92 2.13 -16.92
CA GLU A 178 4.68 2.56 -17.54
C GLU A 178 4.36 1.62 -18.72
N ASP A 179 3.15 1.08 -18.69
CA ASP A 179 2.35 0.51 -19.78
C ASP A 179 3.08 -0.35 -20.83
N ILE A 180 3.08 -1.67 -20.60
CA ILE A 180 3.07 -2.65 -21.68
C ILE A 180 1.74 -3.40 -21.61
N GLU A 181 0.70 -2.81 -22.21
CA GLU A 181 -0.49 -3.57 -22.66
C GLU A 181 -0.05 -4.54 -23.75
N LYS A 182 0.26 -5.78 -23.37
CA LYS A 182 0.17 -6.93 -24.26
C LYS A 182 -0.86 -7.87 -23.65
N ASP A 183 -1.84 -8.28 -24.46
CA ASP A 183 -2.78 -9.33 -24.10
C ASP A 183 -2.00 -10.63 -23.88
N TYR A 184 -1.82 -10.99 -22.61
CA TYR A 184 -1.24 -12.26 -22.19
C TYR A 184 -2.37 -13.21 -21.76
N ASP A 185 -2.25 -14.48 -22.13
CA ASP A 185 -3.31 -15.50 -21.99
C ASP A 185 -3.44 -16.06 -20.55
N THR A 186 -2.70 -15.52 -19.58
CA THR A 186 -2.81 -15.88 -18.16
C THR A 186 -3.71 -14.89 -17.43
N LYS A 187 -5.00 -15.23 -17.35
CA LYS A 187 -5.96 -14.52 -16.51
C LYS A 187 -5.64 -14.78 -15.03
N PRO A 188 -5.85 -13.78 -14.15
CA PRO A 188 -5.73 -14.01 -12.72
C PRO A 188 -6.65 -15.17 -12.30
N VAL A 189 -6.19 -15.99 -11.34
CA VAL A 189 -7.00 -17.11 -10.81
C VAL A 189 -8.30 -16.55 -10.23
N SER A 190 -8.25 -15.34 -9.67
CA SER A 190 -9.39 -14.59 -9.16
C SER A 190 -9.56 -13.24 -9.85
N GLY A 191 -10.79 -12.91 -10.25
CA GLY A 191 -11.15 -11.56 -10.69
C GLY A 191 -11.33 -10.55 -9.54
N PHE A 192 -11.10 -10.97 -8.30
CA PHE A 192 -11.26 -10.16 -7.09
C PHE A 192 -9.90 -9.68 -6.56
N VAL A 193 -9.94 -8.63 -5.75
CA VAL A 193 -8.82 -8.17 -4.91
C VAL A 193 -8.84 -9.03 -3.63
N GLY A 194 -7.66 -9.46 -3.16
CA GLY A 194 -7.53 -10.22 -1.91
C GLY A 194 -7.93 -9.36 -0.71
N ALA A 195 -8.32 -9.99 0.41
CA ALA A 195 -8.57 -9.24 1.63
C ALA A 195 -7.24 -8.84 2.28
N SER A 196 -6.98 -7.55 2.41
CA SER A 196 -5.90 -7.00 3.22
C SER A 196 -6.45 -6.08 4.30
N ASP A 197 -5.83 -6.11 5.48
CA ASP A 197 -6.07 -5.15 6.56
C ASP A 197 -4.71 -4.55 6.97
N ASP A 198 -4.15 -3.72 6.10
CA ASP A 198 -2.85 -3.07 6.33
C ASP A 198 -2.82 -2.17 7.58
N ASP A 199 -3.98 -1.88 8.17
CA ASP A 199 -4.14 -1.17 9.45
C ASP A 199 -4.11 -2.10 10.68
N MET A 200 -3.97 -3.42 10.49
CA MET A 200 -3.91 -4.42 11.55
C MET A 200 -2.79 -4.08 12.55
N PRO A 201 -3.10 -3.97 13.86
CA PRO A 201 -2.09 -3.68 14.85
C PRO A 201 -1.00 -4.75 14.87
N SER A 202 0.23 -4.33 14.58
CA SER A 202 1.42 -5.13 14.80
C SER A 202 2.44 -4.40 15.67
N TYR A 203 3.01 -5.11 16.62
CA TYR A 203 4.00 -4.57 17.55
C TYR A 203 5.12 -5.58 17.81
N GLY A 204 6.34 -5.07 17.98
CA GLY A 204 7.48 -5.93 18.16
C GLY A 204 8.80 -5.22 18.41
N GLY A 205 9.74 -5.97 18.98
CA GLY A 205 11.10 -5.50 19.23
C GLY A 205 11.98 -5.66 17.99
N LEU A 206 12.65 -4.57 17.59
CA LEU A 206 13.68 -4.60 16.54
C LEU A 206 15.08 -4.57 17.14
N PRO A 207 16.04 -5.33 16.60
CA PRO A 207 17.45 -5.15 16.91
C PRO A 207 17.93 -3.74 16.57
N LEU A 208 18.88 -3.21 17.37
CA LEU A 208 19.50 -1.93 17.07
C LEU A 208 20.08 -1.91 15.64
N GLY A 209 19.76 -0.84 14.91
CA GLY A 209 20.17 -0.64 13.53
C GLY A 209 19.28 -1.36 12.50
N THR A 210 18.13 -1.91 12.89
CA THR A 210 17.14 -2.46 11.94
C THR A 210 15.93 -1.54 11.87
N ILE A 211 15.41 -1.30 10.67
CA ILE A 211 14.30 -0.38 10.43
C ILE A 211 13.16 -1.13 9.76
N ILE A 212 11.93 -0.88 10.22
CA ILE A 212 10.71 -1.27 9.48
C ILE A 212 10.49 -0.26 8.37
N VAL A 213 10.48 -0.74 7.14
CA VAL A 213 10.17 0.04 5.93
C VAL A 213 8.67 0.02 5.67
N ALA A 214 8.05 -1.16 5.77
CA ALA A 214 6.63 -1.36 5.59
C ALA A 214 6.14 -2.58 6.39
N GLN A 215 4.85 -2.60 6.68
CA GLN A 215 4.15 -3.74 7.29
C GLN A 215 2.85 -3.89 6.52
N TYR A 216 2.50 -5.12 6.22
CA TYR A 216 1.29 -5.47 5.51
C TYR A 216 0.63 -6.66 6.19
N PHE A 217 -0.68 -6.78 6.00
CA PHE A 217 -1.41 -7.96 6.42
C PHE A 217 -2.20 -8.50 5.24
N ARG A 218 -1.95 -9.76 4.91
CA ARG A 218 -2.58 -10.45 3.80
C ARG A 218 -3.41 -11.61 4.32
N GLU A 219 -4.69 -11.64 3.97
CA GLU A 219 -5.58 -12.76 4.26
C GLU A 219 -6.00 -13.43 2.93
N ASP A 220 -5.89 -14.75 2.87
CA ASP A 220 -6.47 -15.56 1.81
C ASP A 220 -7.37 -16.66 2.38
N ASP A 221 -7.95 -17.50 1.51
CA ASP A 221 -8.88 -18.57 1.92
C ASP A 221 -8.25 -19.60 2.88
N HIS A 222 -6.92 -19.71 2.88
CA HIS A 222 -6.15 -20.72 3.62
C HIS A 222 -5.26 -20.13 4.71
N ASN A 223 -4.77 -18.89 4.56
CA ASN A 223 -3.74 -18.32 5.43
C ASN A 223 -4.08 -16.89 5.89
N CYS A 224 -3.53 -16.51 7.04
CA CYS A 224 -3.50 -15.13 7.52
C CYS A 224 -2.03 -14.73 7.78
N ASN A 225 -1.46 -13.87 6.93
CA ASN A 225 -0.01 -13.67 6.86
C ASN A 225 0.37 -12.22 7.16
N PRO A 226 1.03 -11.93 8.29
CA PRO A 226 1.75 -10.68 8.48
C PRO A 226 3.04 -10.67 7.65
N VAL A 227 3.23 -9.61 6.87
CA VAL A 227 4.43 -9.40 6.05
C VAL A 227 5.14 -8.14 6.52
N ILE A 228 6.42 -8.25 6.86
CA ILE A 228 7.24 -7.09 7.26
C ILE A 228 8.39 -6.90 6.27
N VAL A 229 8.51 -5.67 5.78
CA VAL A 229 9.65 -5.23 4.97
C VAL A 229 10.60 -4.49 5.89
N LEU A 230 11.82 -5.00 6.02
CA LEU A 230 12.85 -4.50 6.91
C LEU A 230 14.03 -3.98 6.10
N GLN A 231 14.82 -3.10 6.72
CA GLN A 231 16.12 -2.68 6.21
C GLN A 231 17.19 -2.87 7.28
N ASN A 232 18.29 -3.52 6.91
CA ASN A 232 19.48 -3.59 7.73
C ASN A 232 20.25 -2.26 7.62
N LYS A 233 20.51 -1.58 8.74
CA LYS A 233 21.32 -0.36 8.86
C LYS A 233 22.33 -0.46 9.99
N THR A 234 22.87 -1.65 10.20
CA THR A 234 23.74 -1.92 11.34
C THR A 234 25.20 -1.64 11.04
N GLY A 235 25.57 -1.43 9.77
CA GLY A 235 26.95 -1.33 9.29
C GLY A 235 27.62 -2.69 9.08
N GLU A 236 26.88 -3.80 9.21
CA GLU A 236 27.40 -5.18 9.19
C GLU A 236 26.36 -6.13 8.59
N THR A 237 26.80 -7.27 8.07
CA THR A 237 25.94 -8.33 7.53
C THR A 237 25.42 -9.23 8.65
N PHE A 238 24.12 -9.52 8.67
CA PHE A 238 23.48 -10.34 9.70
C PHE A 238 22.49 -11.36 9.16
N ARG A 239 22.33 -12.46 9.89
CA ARG A 239 21.17 -13.34 9.83
C ARG A 239 20.09 -12.77 10.73
N TYR A 240 18.85 -12.74 10.24
CA TYR A 240 17.69 -12.34 11.02
C TYR A 240 16.82 -13.55 11.35
N GLU A 241 16.36 -13.62 12.60
CA GLU A 241 15.40 -14.62 13.07
C GLU A 241 14.19 -13.86 13.60
N CYS A 242 13.00 -14.20 13.12
CA CYS A 242 11.76 -13.57 13.50
C CYS A 242 10.77 -14.63 13.98
N MET A 243 10.14 -14.36 15.11
CA MET A 243 9.01 -15.11 15.61
C MET A 243 7.78 -14.22 15.55
N PHE A 244 6.79 -14.61 14.78
CA PHE A 244 5.46 -14.01 14.78
C PHE A 244 4.53 -14.78 15.72
N THR A 245 3.70 -14.06 16.45
CA THR A 245 2.66 -14.61 17.32
C THR A 245 1.32 -14.01 16.93
N ALA A 246 0.41 -14.84 16.44
CA ALA A 246 -0.97 -14.46 16.18
C ALA A 246 -1.75 -14.41 17.50
N ARG A 247 -2.54 -13.36 17.73
CA ARG A 247 -3.32 -13.20 18.97
C ARG A 247 -4.80 -12.89 18.71
N ASP A 248 -5.65 -13.28 19.65
CA ASP A 248 -7.07 -12.91 19.67
C ASP A 248 -7.29 -11.49 20.20
N SER A 249 -8.56 -11.06 20.26
CA SER A 249 -8.95 -9.72 20.76
C SER A 249 -8.67 -9.49 22.25
N GLU A 250 -8.47 -10.56 23.02
CA GLU A 250 -8.10 -10.50 24.45
C GLU A 250 -6.59 -10.52 24.65
N GLY A 251 -5.81 -10.71 23.58
CA GLY A 251 -4.36 -10.80 23.59
C GLY A 251 -3.82 -12.22 23.85
N ASN A 252 -4.68 -13.24 23.87
CA ASN A 252 -4.23 -14.62 24.03
C ASN A 252 -3.55 -15.10 22.75
N GLU A 253 -2.51 -15.92 22.90
CA GLU A 253 -1.81 -16.54 21.78
C GLU A 253 -2.71 -17.58 21.08
N LEU A 254 -2.82 -17.45 19.77
CA LEU A 254 -3.48 -18.42 18.90
C LEU A 254 -2.47 -19.39 18.29
N ALA A 255 -1.38 -18.86 17.72
CA ALA A 255 -0.34 -19.64 17.06
C ALA A 255 0.97 -18.85 16.94
N VAL A 256 2.06 -19.56 16.62
CA VAL A 256 3.40 -18.99 16.40
C VAL A 256 3.96 -19.44 15.05
N SER A 257 4.62 -18.52 14.33
CA SER A 257 5.33 -18.78 13.08
C SER A 257 6.76 -18.25 13.18
N GLU A 258 7.75 -19.13 13.05
CA GLU A 258 9.18 -18.78 13.06
C GLU A 258 9.74 -18.70 11.64
N ARG A 259 10.55 -17.68 11.37
CA ARG A 259 11.13 -17.39 10.05
C ARG A 259 12.53 -16.84 10.17
N THR A 260 13.32 -17.04 9.12
CA THR A 260 14.68 -16.55 9.03
C THR A 260 14.95 -15.87 7.70
N SER A 261 15.89 -14.94 7.73
CA SER A 261 16.56 -14.41 6.54
C SER A 261 18.05 -14.62 6.75
N GLU A 262 18.65 -15.50 5.94
CA GLU A 262 19.95 -16.13 6.22
C GLU A 262 21.11 -15.14 6.20
N VAL A 263 21.22 -14.33 5.14
CA VAL A 263 22.29 -13.35 4.96
C VAL A 263 21.71 -12.03 4.47
N VAL A 264 21.80 -10.99 5.29
CA VAL A 264 21.29 -9.66 4.97
C VAL A 264 22.44 -8.64 5.07
N PRO A 265 22.96 -8.14 3.93
CA PRO A 265 24.02 -7.13 3.91
C PRO A 265 23.58 -5.81 4.53
N ASP A 266 24.54 -4.94 4.84
CA ASP A 266 24.22 -3.58 5.27
C ASP A 266 23.48 -2.80 4.17
N GLU A 267 22.56 -1.94 4.58
CA GLU A 267 21.60 -1.20 3.75
C GLU A 267 20.61 -2.06 2.93
N ALA A 268 20.73 -3.39 2.91
CA ALA A 268 19.82 -4.26 2.19
C ALA A 268 18.41 -4.24 2.79
N LYS A 269 17.41 -4.30 1.91
CA LYS A 269 16.00 -4.50 2.29
C LYS A 269 15.63 -5.97 2.12
N PHE A 270 14.86 -6.49 3.05
CA PHE A 270 14.48 -7.90 3.07
C PHE A 270 13.07 -8.05 3.65
N VAL A 271 12.43 -9.16 3.32
CA VAL A 271 11.07 -9.48 3.73
C VAL A 271 11.09 -10.64 4.69
N ILE A 272 10.22 -10.59 5.69
CA ILE A 272 9.88 -11.77 6.49
C ILE A 272 8.35 -11.89 6.50
N GLU A 273 7.86 -13.06 6.09
CA GLU A 273 6.43 -13.39 6.09
C GLU A 273 6.13 -14.42 7.17
N GLY A 274 5.33 -14.03 8.17
CA GLY A 274 4.68 -14.98 9.06
C GLY A 274 3.57 -15.69 8.29
N ARG A 275 3.52 -17.02 8.33
CA ARG A 275 2.44 -17.77 7.68
C ARG A 275 1.66 -18.54 8.73
N PHE A 276 0.36 -18.26 8.81
CA PHE A 276 -0.54 -18.93 9.72
C PHE A 276 -1.66 -19.57 8.91
N ASP A 277 -1.63 -20.90 8.81
CA ASP A 277 -2.71 -21.64 8.18
C ASP A 277 -3.97 -21.49 9.05
N LYS A 278 -5.11 -21.19 8.43
CA LYS A 278 -6.41 -21.03 9.13
C LYS A 278 -6.80 -22.30 9.91
N SER A 279 -6.30 -23.47 9.51
CA SER A 279 -6.44 -24.70 10.28
C SER A 279 -5.76 -24.61 11.65
N ASP A 280 -4.57 -24.02 11.70
CA ASP A 280 -3.78 -23.89 12.93
C ASP A 280 -4.38 -22.83 13.85
N LEU A 281 -5.11 -21.89 13.27
CA LEU A 281 -5.89 -20.87 13.99
C LEU A 281 -7.29 -21.35 14.41
N ASN A 282 -7.63 -22.63 14.19
CA ASN A 282 -8.98 -23.17 14.42
C ASN A 282 -10.09 -22.37 13.71
N GLY A 283 -9.80 -21.82 12.53
CA GLY A 283 -10.70 -20.98 11.75
C GLY A 283 -10.90 -19.57 12.32
N MET A 284 -10.15 -19.17 13.35
CA MET A 284 -10.17 -17.81 13.88
C MET A 284 -9.32 -16.88 13.02
N ILE A 285 -9.81 -15.66 12.80
CA ILE A 285 -9.03 -14.58 12.21
C ILE A 285 -8.32 -13.86 13.37
N PRO A 286 -6.98 -13.74 13.36
CA PRO A 286 -6.25 -13.05 14.41
C PRO A 286 -6.67 -11.57 14.49
N SER A 287 -6.76 -11.04 15.70
CA SER A 287 -7.08 -9.62 15.93
C SER A 287 -5.85 -8.74 16.03
N MET A 288 -4.66 -9.32 16.16
CA MET A 288 -3.37 -8.63 16.14
C MET A 288 -2.22 -9.62 15.94
N TYR A 289 -1.05 -9.09 15.57
CA TYR A 289 0.19 -9.85 15.48
C TYR A 289 1.29 -9.22 16.33
N GLU A 290 1.97 -10.04 17.12
CA GLU A 290 3.22 -9.66 17.76
C GLU A 290 4.39 -10.24 17.00
N PHE A 291 5.52 -9.53 16.91
CA PHE A 291 6.75 -10.10 16.40
C PHE A 291 7.95 -9.82 17.30
N THR A 292 8.89 -10.75 17.35
CA THR A 292 10.20 -10.55 17.97
C THR A 292 11.28 -10.88 16.98
N ILE A 293 12.19 -9.93 16.73
CA ILE A 293 13.30 -10.10 15.80
C ILE A 293 14.61 -10.09 16.55
N THR A 294 15.44 -11.08 16.27
CA THR A 294 16.83 -11.14 16.71
C THR A 294 17.76 -11.19 15.50
N LYS A 295 19.04 -10.84 15.72
CA LYS A 295 20.07 -10.91 14.69
C LYS A 295 21.26 -11.71 15.18
N ARG A 296 21.90 -12.45 14.30
CA ARG A 296 23.08 -13.30 14.59
C ARG A 296 24.08 -13.22 13.44
N THR A 297 25.32 -13.59 13.71
CA THR A 297 26.31 -13.75 12.64
C THR A 297 25.82 -14.82 11.65
N PRO A 298 25.81 -14.54 10.34
CA PRO A 298 25.42 -15.52 9.33
C PRO A 298 26.35 -16.74 9.32
N TYR A 299 25.85 -17.88 8.84
CA TYR A 299 26.69 -19.06 8.60
C TYR A 299 27.32 -19.00 7.20
N GLU A 300 26.57 -18.50 6.23
CA GLU A 300 26.92 -18.36 4.83
C GLU A 300 27.53 -16.98 4.53
N LYS A 301 28.31 -16.90 3.44
CA LYS A 301 28.82 -15.62 2.95
C LYS A 301 27.79 -14.92 2.09
N ASP A 302 27.77 -13.59 2.17
CA ASP A 302 27.04 -12.75 1.24
C ASP A 302 27.60 -12.87 -0.18
N MET A 303 26.71 -13.07 -1.14
CA MET A 303 27.00 -13.22 -2.56
C MET A 303 26.19 -12.24 -3.42
N THR A 304 25.54 -11.25 -2.80
CA THR A 304 24.63 -10.30 -3.48
C THR A 304 25.31 -9.56 -4.64
N ASP A 305 26.58 -9.15 -4.49
CA ASP A 305 27.33 -8.47 -5.55
C ASP A 305 27.71 -9.36 -6.75
N GLN A 306 27.59 -10.69 -6.60
CA GLN A 306 27.94 -11.68 -7.62
C GLN A 306 26.72 -12.33 -8.27
N VAL A 307 25.51 -11.91 -7.87
CA VAL A 307 24.25 -12.37 -8.43
C VAL A 307 23.47 -11.21 -9.00
N LEU A 308 23.03 -11.36 -10.26
CA LEU A 308 22.14 -10.41 -10.90
C LEU A 308 20.73 -11.01 -10.93
N VAL A 309 19.77 -10.35 -10.30
CA VAL A 309 18.36 -10.78 -10.28
C VAL A 309 17.54 -9.90 -11.21
N TYR A 310 16.75 -10.55 -12.05
CA TYR A 310 15.84 -9.94 -13.00
C TYR A 310 14.43 -10.42 -12.73
N THR A 311 13.47 -9.50 -12.76
CA THR A 311 12.05 -9.82 -12.67
C THR A 311 11.29 -9.25 -13.84
N LYS A 312 10.35 -10.05 -14.35
CA LYS A 312 9.46 -9.68 -15.44
C LYS A 312 8.05 -10.12 -15.13
N VAL A 313 7.10 -9.21 -15.28
CA VAL A 313 5.67 -9.53 -15.24
C VAL A 313 5.26 -10.19 -16.56
N ASP A 314 4.53 -11.29 -16.47
CA ASP A 314 4.00 -12.08 -17.58
C ASP A 314 2.54 -12.45 -17.30
N GLY A 315 1.61 -11.59 -17.73
CA GLY A 315 0.21 -11.66 -17.32
C GLY A 315 0.05 -11.56 -15.80
N ASN A 316 -0.70 -12.48 -15.19
CA ASN A 316 -0.85 -12.53 -13.72
C ASN A 316 0.27 -13.30 -13.00
N SER A 317 1.45 -13.34 -13.59
CA SER A 317 2.61 -14.08 -13.07
C SER A 317 3.85 -13.21 -13.08
N VAL A 318 4.84 -13.60 -12.29
CA VAL A 318 6.19 -13.06 -12.32
C VAL A 318 7.16 -14.17 -12.74
N ILE A 319 8.04 -13.85 -13.68
CA ILE A 319 9.21 -14.67 -13.99
C ILE A 319 10.39 -14.00 -13.32
N LEU A 320 11.05 -14.74 -12.43
CA LEU A 320 12.29 -14.32 -11.78
C LEU A 320 13.44 -15.13 -12.38
N ALA A 321 14.50 -14.43 -12.77
CA ALA A 321 15.74 -15.02 -13.24
C ALA A 321 16.89 -14.52 -12.35
N ALA A 322 17.81 -15.42 -11.99
CA ALA A 322 18.99 -15.08 -11.22
C ALA A 322 20.23 -15.64 -11.93
N ASP A 323 21.15 -14.74 -12.28
CA ASP A 323 22.41 -15.04 -12.95
C ASP A 323 23.54 -15.08 -11.91
N ASN A 324 24.10 -16.26 -11.69
CA ASN A 324 25.23 -16.46 -10.79
C ASN A 324 26.54 -16.25 -11.56
N THR A 325 27.16 -15.09 -11.38
CA THR A 325 28.41 -14.72 -12.04
C THR A 325 29.67 -15.23 -11.30
N SER A 326 29.49 -15.90 -10.15
CA SER A 326 30.58 -16.43 -9.34
C SER A 326 31.08 -17.80 -9.79
N ASP A 327 32.15 -18.28 -9.14
CA ASP A 327 32.73 -19.61 -9.31
C ASP A 327 32.21 -20.63 -8.28
N ILE A 328 31.24 -20.26 -7.42
CA ILE A 328 30.65 -21.13 -6.40
C ILE A 328 29.12 -21.24 -6.56
N LYS A 329 28.53 -22.26 -5.94
CA LYS A 329 27.07 -22.42 -5.90
C LYS A 329 26.47 -21.35 -4.98
N VAL A 330 25.35 -20.76 -5.40
CA VAL A 330 24.68 -19.67 -4.66
C VAL A 330 23.20 -19.98 -4.46
N LYS A 331 22.65 -19.58 -3.31
CA LYS A 331 21.20 -19.54 -3.04
C LYS A 331 20.70 -18.12 -3.14
N VAL A 332 19.50 -17.96 -3.67
CA VAL A 332 18.80 -16.68 -3.78
C VAL A 332 17.43 -16.83 -3.13
N ASP A 333 17.18 -16.08 -2.07
CA ASP A 333 15.86 -15.97 -1.47
C ASP A 333 15.21 -14.69 -1.98
N ALA A 334 14.20 -14.82 -2.83
CA ALA A 334 13.48 -13.68 -3.38
C ALA A 334 12.02 -13.67 -2.93
N TYR A 335 11.58 -12.54 -2.37
CA TYR A 335 10.19 -12.25 -2.11
C TYR A 335 9.65 -11.31 -3.18
N ILE A 336 8.50 -11.67 -3.74
CA ILE A 336 7.74 -10.83 -4.66
C ILE A 336 6.44 -10.44 -3.97
N LEU A 337 6.28 -9.14 -3.75
CA LEU A 337 5.06 -8.54 -3.21
C LEU A 337 4.27 -7.97 -4.38
N PHE A 338 3.00 -8.37 -4.49
CA PHE A 338 2.07 -7.92 -5.52
C PHE A 338 1.09 -6.92 -4.92
N PHE A 339 0.87 -5.82 -5.62
CA PHE A 339 0.03 -4.72 -5.17
C PHE A 339 -1.08 -4.42 -6.17
N ASP A 340 -2.24 -3.99 -5.66
CA ASP A 340 -3.27 -3.27 -6.42
C ASP A 340 -3.38 -1.86 -5.83
N GLY A 341 -2.78 -0.87 -6.48
CA GLY A 341 -2.56 0.46 -5.91
C GLY A 341 -1.58 0.44 -4.73
N ASP A 342 -2.09 0.68 -3.53
CA ASP A 342 -1.30 0.70 -2.29
C ASP A 342 -1.52 -0.56 -1.43
N GLU A 343 -2.49 -1.41 -1.78
CA GLU A 343 -2.87 -2.61 -1.02
C GLU A 343 -2.01 -3.80 -1.43
N LEU A 344 -1.45 -4.53 -0.45
CA LEU A 344 -0.74 -5.78 -0.72
C LEU A 344 -1.75 -6.91 -0.97
N VAL A 345 -1.84 -7.38 -2.20
CA VAL A 345 -2.81 -8.42 -2.61
C VAL A 345 -2.22 -9.82 -2.57
N ASP A 346 -0.91 -9.97 -2.77
CA ASP A 346 -0.25 -11.28 -2.72
C ASP A 346 1.24 -11.15 -2.35
N CYS A 347 1.80 -12.21 -1.79
CA CYS A 347 3.20 -12.32 -1.44
C CYS A 347 3.66 -13.75 -1.72
N ILE A 348 4.74 -13.90 -2.48
CA ILE A 348 5.32 -15.21 -2.78
C ILE A 348 6.82 -15.21 -2.50
N TRP A 349 7.31 -16.32 -1.97
CA TRP A 349 8.73 -16.62 -1.85
C TRP A 349 9.16 -17.54 -2.99
N LEU A 350 10.14 -17.08 -3.77
CA LEU A 350 10.68 -17.77 -4.93
C LEU A 350 12.18 -18.03 -4.74
N ILE A 351 12.59 -19.27 -4.98
CA ILE A 351 13.98 -19.70 -4.94
C ILE A 351 14.36 -20.19 -6.35
N PRO A 352 14.94 -19.34 -7.21
CA PRO A 352 15.40 -19.76 -8.53
C PRO A 352 16.50 -20.82 -8.37
N HIS A 353 16.38 -21.91 -9.11
CA HIS A 353 17.31 -23.03 -9.01
C HIS A 353 17.46 -23.80 -10.32
N ASN A 354 18.57 -24.52 -10.46
CA ASN A 354 18.77 -25.47 -11.57
C ASN A 354 18.13 -26.84 -11.23
N ILE A 355 17.90 -27.70 -12.24
CA ILE A 355 16.98 -28.86 -12.21
C ILE A 355 17.21 -29.91 -11.10
N ASP A 356 18.31 -29.87 -10.35
CA ASP A 356 18.70 -30.94 -9.40
C ASP A 356 18.91 -30.49 -7.95
N GLU A 357 19.09 -29.19 -7.69
CA GLU A 357 19.43 -28.68 -6.35
C GLU A 357 18.75 -27.35 -6.11
N VAL A 358 18.44 -27.01 -4.85
CA VAL A 358 17.91 -25.69 -4.45
C VAL A 358 19.07 -24.68 -4.38
N CYS A 359 19.78 -24.52 -5.49
CA CYS A 359 20.84 -23.54 -5.69
C CYS A 359 21.06 -23.25 -7.19
N ILE A 360 21.86 -22.24 -7.46
CA ILE A 360 22.26 -21.82 -8.80
C ILE A 360 23.73 -22.20 -8.99
N ASN A 361 24.00 -22.99 -10.03
CA ASN A 361 25.35 -23.44 -10.36
C ASN A 361 26.26 -22.24 -10.74
N PRO A 362 27.58 -22.37 -10.56
CA PRO A 362 28.55 -21.35 -10.99
C PRO A 362 28.40 -20.96 -12.46
N GLY A 363 28.47 -19.67 -12.77
CA GLY A 363 28.42 -19.15 -14.14
C GLY A 363 27.13 -19.47 -14.90
N SER A 364 26.01 -19.68 -14.19
CA SER A 364 24.76 -20.14 -14.78
C SER A 364 23.57 -19.29 -14.37
N LEU A 365 22.53 -19.35 -15.19
CA LEU A 365 21.24 -18.71 -14.96
C LEU A 365 20.24 -19.75 -14.45
N ALA A 366 19.46 -19.37 -13.44
CA ALA A 366 18.27 -20.11 -13.02
C ALA A 366 17.03 -19.23 -13.15
N THR A 367 15.90 -19.85 -13.52
CA THR A 367 14.62 -19.15 -13.69
C THR A 367 13.51 -19.85 -12.95
N ILE A 368 12.62 -19.10 -12.34
CA ILE A 368 11.41 -19.61 -11.69
C ILE A 368 10.23 -18.69 -12.03
N LYS A 369 9.07 -19.29 -12.26
CA LYS A 369 7.81 -18.59 -12.47
C LYS A 369 6.94 -18.74 -11.22
N GLY A 370 6.39 -17.63 -10.75
CA GLY A 370 5.40 -17.59 -9.68
C GLY A 370 4.13 -16.93 -10.17
N ASP A 371 2.99 -17.52 -9.85
CA ASP A 371 1.68 -16.98 -10.23
C ASP A 371 1.08 -16.24 -9.05
N ALA A 372 0.53 -15.05 -9.29
CA ALA A 372 -0.30 -14.37 -8.29
C ALA A 372 -1.70 -14.98 -8.29
N TYR A 373 -2.30 -15.10 -7.11
CA TYR A 373 -3.68 -15.55 -6.94
C TYR A 373 -4.68 -14.45 -7.31
N TYR A 374 -4.36 -13.21 -6.95
CA TYR A 374 -5.20 -12.04 -7.16
C TYR A 374 -4.65 -11.16 -8.28
N LYS A 375 -5.51 -10.28 -8.79
CA LYS A 375 -5.11 -9.26 -9.76
C LYS A 375 -4.20 -8.23 -9.08
N PHE A 376 -3.17 -7.77 -9.80
CA PHE A 376 -2.23 -6.74 -9.34
C PHE A 376 -1.91 -5.74 -10.46
N ASP A 377 -1.39 -4.57 -10.10
CA ASP A 377 -0.91 -3.52 -11.00
C ASP A 377 0.60 -3.26 -10.86
N ARG A 378 1.21 -3.64 -9.73
CA ARG A 378 2.62 -3.42 -9.42
C ARG A 378 3.20 -4.63 -8.69
N ILE A 379 4.49 -4.87 -8.91
CA ILE A 379 5.29 -5.77 -8.06
C ILE A 379 6.43 -5.03 -7.39
N GLU A 380 6.84 -5.51 -6.23
CA GLU A 380 8.10 -5.17 -5.59
C GLU A 380 8.91 -6.45 -5.36
N THR A 381 10.19 -6.42 -5.72
CA THR A 381 11.11 -7.56 -5.58
C THR A 381 12.14 -7.25 -4.52
N TYR A 382 12.24 -8.13 -3.53
CA TYR A 382 13.24 -8.09 -2.48
C TYR A 382 14.02 -9.39 -2.52
N TYR A 383 15.35 -9.34 -2.48
CA TYR A 383 16.14 -10.56 -2.50
C TYR A 383 17.41 -10.45 -1.67
N THR A 384 17.89 -11.61 -1.24
CA THR A 384 19.24 -11.81 -0.71
C THR A 384 19.90 -12.96 -1.45
N ALA A 385 21.23 -12.95 -1.54
CA ALA A 385 21.98 -14.02 -2.17
C ALA A 385 23.18 -14.42 -1.31
N TYR A 386 23.40 -15.72 -1.17
CA TYR A 386 24.43 -16.24 -0.27
C TYR A 386 24.99 -17.59 -0.71
N GLU A 387 26.19 -17.90 -0.23
CA GLU A 387 26.91 -19.14 -0.53
C GLU A 387 26.06 -20.37 -0.21
N ALA A 388 25.94 -21.28 -1.17
CA ALA A 388 25.28 -22.56 -0.95
C ALA A 388 26.27 -23.52 -0.28
N ILE A 389 26.17 -23.68 1.04
CA ILE A 389 26.96 -24.67 1.78
C ILE A 389 26.26 -26.04 1.63
N GLU A 390 26.95 -27.01 1.02
CA GLU A 390 26.55 -28.41 1.08
C GLU A 390 26.78 -28.91 2.52
N ALA A 391 25.75 -29.47 3.14
CA ALA A 391 25.92 -30.14 4.42
C ALA A 391 26.74 -31.41 4.19
N ASP A 392 27.96 -31.44 4.75
CA ASP A 392 28.85 -32.62 4.76
C ASP A 392 28.20 -33.86 5.39
#